data_AF-A0AAW1B4N2-F1
#
_entry.id   AF-A0AAW1B4N2-F1
#
_cell.length_a   1.000
_cell.length_b   1.000
_cell.length_c   1.000
_cell.angle_alpha   90.00
_cell.angle_beta   90.00
_cell.angle_gamma   90.00
#
_symmetry.space_group_name_H-M   'P 1'
#
loop_
_entity.id
_entity.type
_entity.pdbx_description
1 polymer ?
#
loop_
_entity_poly.entity_id
_entity_poly.type
_entity_poly.pdbx_seq_one_letter_code
_entity_poly.pdbx_strand_id
1 'polypeptide(L)'
;MASRRTMRRRPRYRVKVRRRRHIVRKRRMRNKKRFQRNIRSTRITSKLPKRLKPRKIRMTRDAWGMLHSYVDGIYRKVSGEAERLRRKDRRPSIISSDVQSALRQVMPRKYNRRPAYSKTR
;
A
#
# COMPACT_ATOMS: atom_id res chain seq x y z
N MET A 1 16.97 80.51 -19.96
CA MET A 1 18.07 79.51 -19.99
C MET A 1 18.12 78.78 -18.66
N ALA A 2 17.90 77.46 -18.61
CA ALA A 2 18.36 76.59 -17.51
C ALA A 2 18.25 75.10 -17.93
N SER A 3 19.23 74.31 -17.50
CA SER A 3 19.75 73.10 -18.14
C SER A 3 19.18 71.77 -17.61
N ARG A 4 19.14 70.80 -18.53
CA ARG A 4 19.14 69.32 -18.42
C ARG A 4 19.09 68.69 -17.01
N ARG A 5 18.04 67.90 -16.77
CA ARG A 5 18.12 66.63 -16.01
C ARG A 5 17.54 65.50 -16.86
N THR A 6 18.37 64.89 -17.70
CA THR A 6 17.99 63.66 -18.39
C THR A 6 17.90 62.52 -17.36
N MET A 7 16.68 62.14 -16.99
CA MET A 7 16.43 60.94 -16.19
C MET A 7 17.00 59.73 -16.92
N ARG A 8 18.12 59.22 -16.41
CA ARG A 8 18.81 58.02 -16.91
C ARG A 8 17.88 56.82 -16.78
N ARG A 9 17.16 56.46 -17.86
CA ARG A 9 16.27 55.30 -17.93
C ARG A 9 17.05 54.04 -17.56
N ARG A 10 16.83 53.51 -16.34
CA ARG A 10 17.43 52.24 -15.92
C ARG A 10 16.96 51.13 -16.86
N PRO A 11 17.87 50.36 -17.50
CA PRO A 11 17.47 49.36 -18.49
C PRO A 11 16.58 48.30 -17.84
N ARG A 12 15.39 48.07 -18.43
CA ARG A 12 14.38 47.08 -18.01
C ARG A 12 14.99 45.68 -17.77
N TYR A 13 16.12 45.38 -18.42
CA TYR A 13 16.91 44.17 -18.23
C TYR A 13 17.36 43.96 -16.77
N ARG A 14 17.81 45.02 -16.08
CA ARG A 14 18.36 44.93 -14.71
C ARG A 14 17.28 44.58 -13.67
N VAL A 15 16.02 45.00 -13.91
CA VAL A 15 14.85 44.63 -13.08
C VAL A 15 14.43 43.19 -13.34
N LYS A 16 14.44 42.74 -14.61
CA LYS A 16 14.16 41.33 -14.97
C LYS A 16 15.17 40.37 -14.33
N VAL A 17 16.45 40.72 -14.28
CA VAL A 17 17.50 39.91 -13.62
C VAL A 17 17.27 39.82 -12.10
N ARG A 18 16.89 40.92 -11.43
CA ARG A 18 16.55 40.90 -9.99
C ARG A 18 15.34 40.02 -9.69
N ARG A 19 14.27 40.12 -10.50
CA ARG A 19 13.08 39.23 -10.40
C ARG A 19 13.45 37.76 -10.60
N ARG A 20 14.24 37.43 -11.63
CA ARG A 20 14.74 36.05 -11.86
C ARG A 20 15.56 35.53 -10.67
N ARG A 21 16.47 36.33 -10.11
CA ARG A 21 17.25 35.94 -8.91
C ARG A 21 16.38 35.66 -7.69
N HIS A 22 15.33 36.47 -7.45
CA HIS A 22 14.41 36.24 -6.34
C HIS A 22 13.58 34.97 -6.51
N ILE A 23 13.11 34.68 -7.73
CA ILE A 23 12.38 33.44 -8.06
C ILE A 23 13.28 32.21 -7.86
N VAL A 24 14.54 32.27 -8.29
CA VAL A 24 15.50 31.17 -8.13
C VAL A 24 15.86 30.95 -6.65
N ARG A 25 16.05 32.02 -5.86
CA ARG A 25 16.25 31.92 -4.40
C ARG A 25 15.04 31.32 -3.69
N LYS A 26 13.82 31.75 -4.06
CA LYS A 26 12.56 31.19 -3.51
C LYS A 26 12.40 29.70 -3.85
N ARG A 27 12.75 29.29 -5.08
CA ARG A 27 12.79 27.87 -5.49
C ARG A 27 13.82 27.06 -4.71
N ARG A 28 15.06 27.56 -4.53
CA ARG A 28 16.10 26.89 -3.74
C ARG A 28 15.71 26.73 -2.27
N MET A 29 15.12 27.76 -1.64
CA MET A 29 14.62 27.65 -0.26
C MET A 29 13.45 26.67 -0.13
N ARG A 30 12.53 26.62 -1.10
CA ARG A 30 11.42 25.65 -1.10
C ARG A 30 11.92 24.21 -1.23
N ASN A 31 12.95 23.97 -2.06
CA ASN A 31 13.57 22.65 -2.19
C ASN A 31 14.32 22.24 -0.93
N LYS A 32 15.07 23.15 -0.29
CA LYS A 32 15.77 22.86 0.98
C LYS A 32 14.78 22.53 2.11
N LYS A 33 13.65 23.26 2.19
CA LYS A 33 12.53 22.97 3.12
C LYS A 33 11.78 21.67 2.81
N ARG A 34 11.75 21.20 1.55
CA ARG A 34 11.20 19.87 1.18
C ARG A 34 12.16 18.76 1.59
N PHE A 35 13.46 18.93 1.35
CA PHE A 35 14.48 17.96 1.72
C PHE A 35 14.55 17.74 3.25
N GLN A 36 14.50 18.82 4.04
CA GLN A 36 14.47 18.73 5.50
C GLN A 36 13.18 18.10 6.05
N ARG A 37 12.03 18.25 5.38
CA ARG A 37 10.81 17.51 5.73
C ARG A 37 10.92 16.02 5.41
N ASN A 38 11.57 15.66 4.29
CA ASN A 38 11.84 14.27 3.94
C ASN A 38 12.83 13.60 4.92
N ILE A 39 13.85 14.31 5.41
CA ILE A 39 14.76 13.80 6.45
C ILE A 39 14.02 13.57 7.79
N ARG A 40 12.98 14.36 8.09
CA ARG A 40 12.17 14.18 9.31
C ARG A 40 11.21 12.99 9.18
N SER A 41 10.63 12.74 7.99
CA SER A 41 9.78 11.56 7.76
C SER A 41 10.59 10.25 7.71
N THR A 42 11.81 10.26 7.17
CA THR A 42 12.71 9.08 7.20
C THR A 42 13.26 8.77 8.59
N ARG A 43 13.34 9.76 9.49
CA ARG A 43 13.73 9.54 10.89
C ARG A 43 12.66 8.84 11.73
N ILE A 44 11.39 8.94 11.33
CA ILE A 44 10.28 8.25 11.99
C ILE A 44 10.21 6.78 11.54
N THR A 45 10.56 6.48 10.28
CA THR A 45 10.58 5.10 9.77
C THR A 45 11.76 4.27 10.25
N SER A 46 12.84 4.89 10.76
CA SER A 46 14.03 4.17 11.25
C SER A 46 13.92 3.67 12.70
N LYS A 47 12.87 4.05 13.44
CA LYS A 47 12.62 3.61 14.83
C LYS A 47 11.55 2.54 14.98
N LEU A 48 10.91 2.11 13.88
CA LEU A 48 10.13 0.87 13.94
C LEU A 48 11.11 -0.32 13.94
N PRO A 49 11.06 -1.24 14.92
CA PRO A 49 11.76 -2.51 14.78
C PRO A 49 11.32 -3.14 13.46
N LYS A 50 12.29 -3.52 12.61
CA LYS A 50 12.04 -4.24 11.35
C LYS A 50 11.16 -5.43 11.69
N ARG A 51 9.86 -5.31 11.43
CA ARG A 51 8.87 -6.34 11.71
C ARG A 51 9.34 -7.59 11.00
N LEU A 52 9.75 -8.58 11.80
CA LEU A 52 9.94 -9.98 11.47
C LEU A 52 10.31 -10.21 10.00
N LYS A 53 11.63 -10.25 9.72
CA LYS A 53 12.09 -10.97 8.52
C LYS A 53 11.30 -12.27 8.46
N PRO A 54 10.65 -12.64 7.34
CA PRO A 54 9.89 -13.88 7.28
C PRO A 54 10.86 -14.97 7.73
N ARG A 55 10.56 -15.55 8.89
CA ARG A 55 11.36 -16.62 9.47
C ARG A 55 11.38 -17.66 8.38
N LYS A 56 12.54 -17.91 7.77
CA LYS A 56 12.67 -18.89 6.69
C LYS A 56 12.14 -20.19 7.28
N ILE A 57 10.92 -20.57 6.91
CA ILE A 57 10.30 -21.81 7.33
C ILE A 57 11.28 -22.88 6.83
N ARG A 58 11.94 -23.58 7.76
CA ARG A 58 12.98 -24.59 7.43
C ARG A 58 12.27 -25.84 6.92
N MET A 59 11.80 -25.78 5.69
CA MET A 59 11.20 -26.91 4.96
C MET A 59 11.96 -27.11 3.65
N THR A 60 12.03 -28.35 3.19
CA THR A 60 12.63 -28.67 1.89
C THR A 60 11.78 -28.07 0.78
N ARG A 61 12.39 -27.79 -0.38
CA ARG A 61 11.68 -27.26 -1.54
C ARG A 61 10.53 -28.18 -1.97
N ASP A 62 10.73 -29.48 -1.86
CA ASP A 62 9.74 -30.49 -2.22
C ASP A 62 8.58 -30.51 -1.24
N ALA A 63 8.85 -30.46 0.07
CA ALA A 63 7.79 -30.34 1.09
C ALA A 63 7.01 -29.03 0.94
N TRP A 64 7.69 -27.95 0.57
CA TRP A 64 7.03 -26.68 0.27
C TRP A 64 6.17 -26.76 -0.99
N GLY A 65 6.63 -27.45 -2.04
CA GLY A 65 5.86 -27.74 -3.25
C GLY A 65 4.60 -28.56 -2.95
N MET A 66 4.72 -29.63 -2.16
CA MET A 66 3.59 -30.44 -1.71
C MET A 66 2.56 -29.59 -0.94
N LEU A 67 3.00 -28.71 -0.05
CA LEU A 67 2.12 -27.79 0.66
C LEU A 67 1.42 -26.81 -0.28
N HIS A 68 2.13 -26.25 -1.26
CA HIS A 68 1.54 -25.33 -2.23
C HIS A 68 0.45 -26.03 -3.05
N SER A 69 0.74 -27.22 -3.58
CA SER A 69 -0.24 -28.03 -4.32
C SER A 69 -1.43 -28.46 -3.45
N TYR A 70 -1.22 -28.72 -2.16
CA TYR A 70 -2.29 -29.03 -1.22
C TYR A 70 -3.24 -27.84 -1.03
N VAL A 71 -2.69 -26.64 -0.81
CA VAL A 71 -3.48 -25.41 -0.68
C VAL A 71 -4.25 -25.11 -1.97
N ASP A 72 -3.60 -25.25 -3.13
CA ASP A 72 -4.26 -25.09 -4.43
C ASP A 72 -5.37 -26.12 -4.65
N GLY A 73 -5.15 -27.37 -4.23
CA GLY A 73 -6.15 -28.43 -4.30
C GLY A 73 -7.40 -28.11 -3.48
N ILE A 74 -7.23 -27.58 -2.27
CA ILE A 74 -8.35 -27.10 -1.44
C ILE A 74 -9.02 -25.89 -2.10
N TYR A 75 -8.25 -24.92 -2.58
CA TYR A 75 -8.78 -23.72 -3.22
C TYR A 75 -9.69 -24.06 -4.40
N ARG A 76 -9.24 -24.96 -5.29
CA ARG A 76 -10.03 -25.41 -6.44
C ARG A 76 -11.32 -26.11 -6.02
N LYS A 77 -11.26 -27.01 -5.03
CA LYS A 77 -12.45 -27.70 -4.52
C LYS A 77 -13.46 -26.74 -3.90
N VAL A 78 -13.00 -25.80 -3.06
CA VAL A 78 -13.86 -24.81 -2.41
C VAL A 78 -14.48 -23.86 -3.42
N SER A 79 -13.71 -23.37 -4.38
CA SER A 79 -14.20 -22.49 -5.44
C SER A 79 -15.30 -23.16 -6.27
N GLY A 80 -15.07 -24.43 -6.67
CA GLY A 80 -16.07 -25.21 -7.42
C GLY A 80 -17.36 -25.45 -6.64
N GLU A 81 -17.27 -25.83 -5.37
CA GLU A 81 -18.47 -26.00 -4.52
C GLU A 81 -19.19 -24.67 -4.25
N ALA A 82 -18.45 -23.58 -4.04
CA ALA A 82 -19.03 -22.26 -3.85
C ALA A 82 -19.78 -21.79 -5.10
N GLU A 83 -19.23 -22.04 -6.29
CA GLU A 83 -19.92 -21.78 -7.55
C GLU A 83 -21.18 -22.65 -7.70
N ARG A 84 -21.10 -23.94 -7.35
CA ARG A 84 -22.26 -24.84 -7.39
C ARG A 84 -23.39 -24.35 -6.48
N LEU A 85 -23.06 -23.89 -5.28
CA LEU A 85 -24.01 -23.30 -4.34
C LEU A 85 -24.62 -22.00 -4.89
N ARG A 86 -23.79 -21.10 -5.44
CA ARG A 86 -24.27 -19.88 -6.11
C ARG A 86 -25.28 -20.20 -7.21
N ARG A 87 -24.96 -21.18 -8.08
CA ARG A 87 -25.83 -21.60 -9.19
C ARG A 87 -27.13 -22.22 -8.68
N LYS A 88 -27.07 -23.02 -7.61
CA LYS A 88 -28.25 -23.65 -6.98
C LYS A 88 -29.24 -22.59 -6.50
N ASP A 89 -28.75 -21.56 -5.84
CA ASP A 89 -29.56 -20.47 -5.28
C ASP A 89 -29.84 -19.36 -6.31
N ARG A 90 -29.44 -19.55 -7.58
CA ARG A 90 -29.62 -18.61 -8.71
C ARG A 90 -29.11 -17.19 -8.42
N ARG A 91 -28.03 -17.09 -7.65
CA ARG A 91 -27.40 -15.82 -7.31
C ARG A 91 -26.43 -15.35 -8.41
N PRO A 92 -26.32 -14.04 -8.67
CA PRO A 92 -25.42 -13.53 -9.70
C PRO A 92 -23.94 -13.56 -9.29
N SER A 93 -23.65 -13.52 -7.99
CA SER A 93 -22.28 -13.42 -7.45
C SER A 93 -22.05 -14.42 -6.32
N ILE A 94 -20.81 -14.92 -6.20
CA ILE A 94 -20.39 -15.77 -5.08
C ILE A 94 -20.29 -14.89 -3.82
N ILE A 95 -20.94 -15.30 -2.73
CA ILE A 95 -20.97 -14.55 -1.47
C ILE A 95 -20.18 -15.32 -0.40
N SER A 96 -19.78 -14.63 0.67
CA SER A 96 -19.07 -15.24 1.81
C SER A 96 -19.84 -16.42 2.44
N SER A 97 -21.18 -16.41 2.41
CA SER A 97 -22.02 -17.54 2.83
C SER A 97 -21.76 -18.81 2.04
N ASP A 98 -21.55 -18.67 0.74
CA ASP A 98 -21.38 -19.78 -0.20
C ASP A 98 -19.99 -20.38 -0.01
N VAL A 99 -18.98 -19.52 0.16
CA VAL A 99 -17.61 -19.93 0.50
C VAL A 99 -17.56 -20.63 1.86
N GLN A 100 -18.25 -20.10 2.88
CA GLN A 100 -18.30 -20.74 4.20
C GLN A 100 -19.01 -22.10 4.16
N SER A 101 -20.07 -22.22 3.38
CA SER A 101 -20.81 -23.47 3.21
C SER A 101 -20.00 -24.48 2.41
N ALA A 102 -19.31 -24.05 1.35
CA ALA A 102 -18.39 -24.86 0.57
C ALA A 102 -17.22 -25.37 1.43
N LEU A 103 -16.60 -24.51 2.25
CA LEU A 103 -15.56 -24.91 3.20
C LEU A 103 -16.06 -25.99 4.17
N ARG A 104 -17.30 -25.87 4.66
CA ARG A 104 -17.91 -26.88 5.54
C ARG A 104 -18.09 -28.24 4.88
N GLN A 105 -18.27 -28.27 3.56
CA GLN A 105 -18.41 -29.50 2.79
C GLN A 105 -17.05 -30.10 2.41
N VAL A 106 -16.09 -29.27 2.01
CA VAL A 106 -14.76 -29.71 1.56
C VAL A 106 -13.86 -30.12 2.72
N MET A 107 -13.98 -29.47 3.88
CA MET A 107 -13.14 -29.77 5.04
C MET A 107 -13.83 -30.70 6.05
N PRO A 108 -13.08 -31.61 6.71
CA PRO A 108 -13.61 -32.44 7.80
C PRO A 108 -14.18 -31.60 8.94
N ARG A 109 -15.27 -32.10 9.58
CA ARG A 109 -16.02 -31.38 10.62
C ARG A 109 -15.16 -30.85 11.79
N LYS A 110 -14.03 -31.51 12.09
CA LYS A 110 -13.06 -31.08 13.11
C LYS A 110 -12.43 -29.70 12.86
N TYR A 111 -12.33 -29.26 11.60
CA TYR A 111 -11.76 -27.96 11.23
C TYR A 111 -12.82 -26.87 10.98
N ASN A 112 -14.09 -27.25 10.92
CA ASN A 112 -15.20 -26.34 10.58
C ASN A 112 -15.84 -25.70 11.82
N ARG A 113 -15.42 -26.13 13.01
CA ARG A 113 -15.89 -25.56 14.27
C ARG A 113 -15.09 -24.30 14.54
N ARG A 114 -15.74 -23.14 14.42
CA ARG A 114 -15.22 -21.93 15.06
C ARG A 114 -15.02 -22.25 16.54
N PRO A 115 -13.88 -21.87 17.18
CA PRO A 115 -13.80 -21.95 18.62
C PRO A 115 -15.00 -21.18 19.15
N ALA A 116 -15.86 -21.87 19.91
CA ALA A 116 -16.84 -21.15 20.69
C ALA A 116 -16.01 -20.23 21.57
N TYR A 117 -16.11 -18.91 21.38
CA TYR A 117 -15.66 -17.99 22.40
C TYR A 117 -16.40 -18.43 23.65
N SER A 118 -15.70 -19.12 24.56
CA SER A 118 -16.18 -19.34 25.90
C SER A 118 -16.43 -17.94 26.43
N LYS A 119 -17.69 -17.52 26.49
CA LYS A 119 -18.07 -16.42 27.36
C LYS A 119 -17.77 -16.96 28.76
N THR A 120 -16.58 -16.65 29.26
CA THR A 120 -16.31 -16.66 30.69
C THR A 120 -17.42 -15.82 31.31
N ARG A 121 -18.21 -16.49 32.14
CA ARG A 121 -19.37 -15.95 32.82
C ARG A 121 -18.95 -14.92 33.86
#